data_AF-A0A484NKR0-F1
#
_entry.id   AF-A0A484NKR0-F1
#
_cell.length_a   1.000
_cell.length_b   1.000
_cell.length_c   1.000
_cell.angle_alpha   90.00
_cell.angle_beta   90.00
_cell.angle_gamma   90.00
#
_symmetry.space_group_name_H-M   'P 1'
#
loop_
_entity.id
_entity.type
_entity.pdbx_description
1 polymer ?
#
loop_
_entity_poly.entity_id
_entity_poly.type
_entity_poly.pdbx_seq_one_letter_code
_entity_poly.pdbx_strand_id
1 'polypeptide(L)'
;MLEALQDIEIASRLVGLGGDDNSSLDEKYEKLRCEISPIPHDCEDYHLVEKYLQSTHAPTHKDWSLEVLEVFSLERKGEFDKFAPLRNKLKNRMLLWHGSRLTNFVGILSQGLRIAPPEAPTTGYMFGKGIYFADMVSKSAQYCFTNRNNPVGFMLLSEVALGNIYELKNAQYMDKPPRGKHSTKGLGMTVPEESDYAKWRGEVVVPCGKPVPSKVKGSELLYNEYIVYDAAQVKLQFLVKVKFQYKR
;
A
#
# COMPACT_ATOMS: atom_id res chain seq x y z
N MET A 1 7.62 -11.29 10.63
CA MET A 1 7.59 -11.33 12.11
C MET A 1 8.42 -10.19 12.69
N LEU A 2 9.69 -10.06 12.34
CA LEU A 2 10.56 -8.97 12.83
C LEU A 2 10.03 -7.57 12.53
N GLU A 3 9.55 -7.31 11.32
CA GLU A 3 8.93 -6.01 10.96
C GLU A 3 7.71 -5.69 11.84
N ALA A 4 6.83 -6.68 12.05
CA ALA A 4 5.67 -6.50 12.91
C ALA A 4 6.08 -6.23 14.38
N LEU A 5 7.14 -6.86 14.89
CA LEU A 5 7.66 -6.57 16.23
C LEU A 5 8.21 -5.14 16.31
N GLN A 6 8.91 -4.68 15.27
CA GLN A 6 9.42 -3.31 15.21
C GLN A 6 8.26 -2.29 15.21
N ASP A 7 7.21 -2.53 14.43
CA ASP A 7 6.04 -1.65 14.43
C ASP A 7 5.28 -1.70 15.77
N ILE A 8 5.15 -2.87 16.39
CA ILE A 8 4.56 -3.02 17.72
C ILE A 8 5.39 -2.28 18.77
N GLU A 9 6.72 -2.34 18.71
CA GLU A 9 7.60 -1.61 19.61
C GLU A 9 7.43 -0.10 19.44
N ILE A 10 7.35 0.39 18.20
CA ILE A 10 7.09 1.80 17.92
C ILE A 10 5.72 2.21 18.46
N ALA A 11 4.68 1.42 18.21
CA ALA A 11 3.35 1.66 18.73
C ALA A 11 3.35 1.70 20.26
N SER A 12 4.03 0.75 20.91
CA SER A 12 4.19 0.67 22.35
C SER A 12 4.88 1.91 22.94
N ARG A 13 5.96 2.39 22.30
CA ARG A 13 6.67 3.61 22.70
C ARG A 13 5.81 4.87 22.50
N LEU A 14 5.03 4.96 21.43
CA LEU A 14 4.16 6.12 21.16
C LEU A 14 2.95 6.16 22.11
N VAL A 15 2.37 4.99 22.39
CA VAL A 15 1.20 4.81 23.26
C VAL A 15 1.57 4.73 24.74
N GLY A 16 2.87 4.74 25.07
CA GLY A 16 3.34 4.85 26.45
C GLY A 16 3.04 3.62 27.32
N LEU A 17 3.25 2.40 26.81
CA LEU A 17 3.09 1.19 27.63
C LEU A 17 4.27 1.05 28.61
N GLY A 18 4.22 1.79 29.72
CA GLY A 18 5.29 1.85 30.72
C GLY A 18 5.01 2.62 32.02
N GLY A 19 3.74 2.93 32.33
CA GLY A 19 3.31 3.60 33.57
C GLY A 19 2.36 4.76 33.29
N ASP A 20 1.24 4.84 34.02
CA ASP A 20 0.21 5.90 34.05
C ASP A 20 0.22 6.88 32.85
N ASP A 21 -0.03 6.37 31.64
CA ASP A 21 -0.14 7.23 30.47
C ASP A 21 -1.54 7.86 30.44
N ASN A 22 -1.73 8.91 31.24
CA ASN A 22 -2.90 9.80 31.26
C ASN A 22 -3.02 10.64 29.97
N SER A 23 -2.21 10.40 28.93
CA SER A 23 -2.29 11.16 27.69
C SER A 23 -3.63 10.96 26.98
N SER A 24 -4.21 12.09 26.55
CA SER A 24 -5.47 12.11 25.82
C SER A 24 -5.33 11.42 24.46
N LEU A 25 -6.47 11.08 23.85
CA LEU A 25 -6.46 10.58 22.46
C LEU A 25 -5.84 11.61 21.50
N ASP A 26 -6.04 12.90 21.76
CA ASP A 26 -5.48 13.99 20.97
C ASP A 26 -3.95 14.02 21.07
N GLU A 27 -3.38 13.86 22.28
CA GLU A 27 -1.93 13.76 22.46
C GLU A 27 -1.33 12.55 21.74
N LYS A 28 -2.04 11.42 21.74
CA LYS A 28 -1.63 10.21 21.00
C LYS A 28 -1.73 10.43 19.48
N TYR A 29 -2.74 11.14 19.02
CA TYR A 29 -2.91 11.52 17.62
C TYR A 29 -1.79 12.47 17.16
N GLU A 30 -1.45 13.50 17.94
CA GLU A 30 -0.35 14.43 17.64
C GLU A 30 1.01 13.72 17.51
N LYS A 31 1.25 12.67 18.30
CA LYS A 31 2.44 11.82 18.18
C LYS A 31 2.53 11.10 16.83
N LEU A 32 1.42 10.89 16.11
CA LEU A 32 1.43 10.32 14.76
C LEU A 32 2.01 11.30 13.74
N ARG A 33 1.98 12.61 13.99
CA ARG A 33 2.50 13.63 13.04
C ARG A 33 1.95 13.43 11.62
N CYS A 34 0.69 13.02 11.55
CA CYS A 34 -0.04 12.64 10.36
C CYS A 34 -1.45 13.18 10.50
N GLU A 35 -1.83 14.10 9.63
CA GLU A 35 -3.22 14.55 9.55
C GLU A 35 -4.06 13.47 8.87
N ILE A 36 -5.13 13.06 9.54
CA ILE A 36 -6.06 12.03 9.09
C ILE A 36 -7.46 12.66 9.07
N SER A 37 -7.94 12.99 7.88
CA SER A 37 -9.20 13.71 7.71
C SER A 37 -10.23 12.82 6.99
N PRO A 38 -11.46 12.67 7.51
CA PRO A 38 -12.48 11.85 6.86
C PRO A 38 -12.87 12.45 5.51
N ILE A 39 -13.03 11.59 4.51
CA ILE A 39 -13.51 11.97 3.18
C ILE A 39 -15.02 11.73 3.13
N PRO A 40 -15.83 12.75 2.80
CA PRO A 40 -17.28 12.59 2.62
C PRO A 40 -17.63 11.53 1.56
N HIS A 41 -18.71 10.78 1.80
CA HIS A 41 -19.10 9.64 0.95
C HIS A 41 -19.57 10.05 -0.46
N ASP A 42 -19.97 11.31 -0.61
CA ASP A 42 -20.38 11.94 -1.88
C ASP A 42 -19.21 12.58 -2.64
N CYS A 43 -18.00 12.51 -2.09
CA CYS A 43 -16.80 13.05 -2.72
C CYS A 43 -16.30 12.16 -3.88
N GLU A 44 -15.80 12.78 -4.94
CA GLU A 44 -15.17 12.07 -6.07
C GLU A 44 -14.02 11.15 -5.63
N ASP A 45 -13.21 11.58 -4.66
CA ASP A 45 -12.11 10.77 -4.11
C ASP A 45 -12.67 9.51 -3.43
N TYR A 46 -13.80 9.59 -2.71
CA TYR A 46 -14.44 8.42 -2.09
C TYR A 46 -14.92 7.43 -3.16
N HIS A 47 -15.67 7.91 -4.15
CA HIS A 47 -16.19 7.07 -5.24
C HIS A 47 -15.08 6.44 -6.08
N LEU A 48 -13.97 7.14 -6.29
CA LEU A 48 -12.79 6.59 -6.97
C LEU A 48 -12.19 5.42 -6.18
N VAL A 49 -11.99 5.59 -4.87
CA VAL A 49 -11.45 4.55 -3.99
C VAL A 49 -12.40 3.34 -3.94
N GLU A 50 -13.70 3.58 -3.80
CA GLU A 50 -14.72 2.55 -3.81
C GLU A 50 -14.74 1.76 -5.13
N LYS A 51 -14.77 2.47 -6.26
CA LYS A 51 -14.67 1.85 -7.60
C LYS A 51 -13.40 1.02 -7.72
N TYR A 52 -12.26 1.55 -7.28
CA TYR A 52 -10.98 0.85 -7.39
C TYR A 52 -10.97 -0.43 -6.55
N LEU A 53 -11.51 -0.40 -5.34
CA LEU A 53 -11.65 -1.57 -4.49
C LEU A 53 -12.59 -2.61 -5.11
N GLN A 54 -13.76 -2.21 -5.62
CA GLN A 54 -14.73 -3.15 -6.19
C GLN A 54 -14.24 -3.79 -7.50
N SER A 55 -13.55 -3.02 -8.34
CA SER A 55 -13.10 -3.47 -9.67
C SER A 55 -11.89 -4.41 -9.63
N THR A 56 -11.02 -4.30 -8.62
CA THR A 56 -9.74 -5.02 -8.62
C THR A 56 -9.66 -6.18 -7.63
N HIS A 57 -10.82 -6.74 -7.27
CA HIS A 57 -10.88 -7.96 -6.48
C HIS A 57 -10.50 -9.16 -7.34
N ALA A 58 -9.37 -9.77 -7.03
CA ALA A 58 -8.80 -10.85 -7.80
C ALA A 58 -9.68 -12.12 -7.82
N PRO A 59 -9.85 -12.78 -8.97
CA PRO A 59 -10.76 -13.91 -9.12
C PRO A 59 -10.32 -15.15 -8.36
N THR A 60 -9.04 -15.27 -7.95
CA THR A 60 -8.58 -16.40 -7.13
C THR A 60 -8.81 -16.21 -5.63
N HIS A 61 -9.09 -14.99 -5.16
CA HIS A 61 -9.28 -14.70 -3.73
C HIS A 61 -10.77 -14.72 -3.39
N LYS A 62 -11.37 -15.92 -3.37
CA LYS A 62 -12.83 -16.10 -3.32
C LYS A 62 -13.41 -16.26 -1.92
N ASP A 63 -12.59 -16.41 -0.88
CA ASP A 63 -13.06 -16.76 0.48
C ASP A 63 -13.74 -15.60 1.21
N TRP A 64 -13.58 -14.39 0.69
CA TRP A 64 -14.13 -13.16 1.24
C TRP A 64 -14.32 -12.12 0.13
N SER A 65 -15.25 -11.19 0.35
CA SER A 65 -15.36 -9.93 -0.39
C SER A 65 -14.96 -8.75 0.51
N LEU A 66 -14.77 -7.58 -0.10
CA LEU A 66 -14.41 -6.35 0.60
C LEU A 66 -15.53 -5.32 0.47
N GLU A 67 -15.73 -4.56 1.54
CA GLU A 67 -16.64 -3.43 1.64
C GLU A 67 -15.86 -2.24 2.21
N VAL A 68 -15.94 -1.07 1.55
CA VAL A 68 -15.41 0.18 2.10
C VAL A 68 -16.33 0.62 3.24
N LEU A 69 -15.77 0.86 4.42
CA LEU A 69 -16.49 1.45 5.53
C LEU A 69 -16.25 2.96 5.62
N GLU A 70 -14.98 3.37 5.55
CA GLU A 70 -14.56 4.77 5.69
C GLU A 70 -13.31 5.00 4.84
N VAL A 71 -13.16 6.21 4.31
CA VAL A 71 -11.95 6.65 3.61
C VAL A 71 -11.46 7.92 4.30
N PHE A 72 -10.16 7.97 4.59
CA PHE A 72 -9.51 9.15 5.16
C PHE A 72 -8.40 9.62 4.23
N SER A 73 -8.27 10.93 4.04
CA SER A 73 -7.07 11.52 3.43
C SER A 73 -5.94 11.56 4.45
N LEU A 74 -4.72 11.31 3.99
CA LEU A 74 -3.51 11.33 4.83
C LEU A 74 -2.56 12.46 4.40
N GLU A 75 -2.09 13.25 5.36
CA GLU A 75 -1.00 14.19 5.17
C GLU A 75 0.05 14.03 6.27
N ARG A 76 1.18 13.40 5.93
CA ARG A 76 2.27 13.14 6.87
C ARG A 76 3.28 14.25 6.87
N LYS A 77 3.62 14.75 8.06
CA LYS A 77 4.54 15.88 8.23
C LYS A 77 5.89 15.60 7.54
N GLY A 78 6.22 16.42 6.53
CA GLY A 78 7.47 16.35 5.78
C GLY A 78 7.56 15.21 4.76
N GLU A 79 6.48 14.43 4.54
CA GLU A 79 6.47 13.39 3.51
C GLU A 79 6.43 14.01 2.11
N PHE A 80 5.59 15.02 1.90
CA PHE A 80 5.53 15.72 0.61
C PHE A 80 6.86 16.37 0.23
N ASP A 81 7.60 16.96 1.18
CA ASP A 81 8.89 17.60 0.89
C ASP A 81 9.94 16.61 0.36
N LYS A 82 9.91 15.36 0.87
CA LYS A 82 10.77 14.28 0.39
C LYS A 82 10.29 13.73 -0.95
N PHE A 83 8.97 13.64 -1.12
CA PHE A 83 8.34 13.09 -2.32
C PHE A 83 8.42 14.01 -3.54
N ALA A 84 8.19 15.32 -3.36
CA ALA A 84 8.05 16.29 -4.43
C ALA A 84 9.23 16.32 -5.43
N PRO A 85 10.51 16.27 -5.00
CA PRO A 85 11.66 16.20 -5.92
C PRO A 85 11.59 14.98 -6.86
N LEU A 86 11.25 13.81 -6.32
CA LEU A 86 11.13 12.57 -7.10
C LEU A 86 9.86 12.57 -7.94
N ARG A 87 8.75 13.06 -7.40
CA ARG A 87 7.47 13.21 -8.12
C ARG A 87 7.61 14.04 -9.39
N ASN A 88 8.39 15.13 -9.32
CA ASN A 88 8.61 16.04 -10.44
C ASN A 88 9.63 15.50 -11.45
N LYS A 89 10.64 14.77 -10.98
CA LYS A 89 11.69 14.19 -11.83
C LYS A 89 11.24 12.91 -12.53
N LEU A 90 10.46 12.08 -11.85
CA LEU A 90 10.03 10.78 -12.34
C LEU A 90 8.66 10.90 -13.01
N LYS A 91 8.59 10.42 -14.26
CA LYS A 91 7.32 10.15 -14.95
C LYS A 91 6.70 8.86 -14.40
N ASN A 92 5.50 8.50 -14.85
CA ASN A 92 4.80 7.27 -14.45
C ASN A 92 4.53 7.20 -12.93
N ARG A 93 3.45 7.85 -12.51
CA ARG A 93 2.96 7.85 -11.13
C ARG A 93 1.67 7.07 -11.07
N MET A 94 1.57 6.16 -10.11
CA MET A 94 0.39 5.32 -9.92
C MET A 94 -0.14 5.44 -8.50
N LEU A 95 -1.45 5.36 -8.34
CA LEU A 95 -2.09 5.14 -7.06
C LEU A 95 -2.21 3.63 -6.83
N LEU A 96 -1.52 3.09 -5.82
CA LEU A 96 -1.39 1.64 -5.62
C LEU A 96 -1.71 1.21 -4.19
N TRP A 97 -2.19 -0.03 -4.05
CA TRP A 97 -2.61 -0.61 -2.78
C TRP A 97 -1.43 -1.16 -1.97
N HIS A 98 -1.43 -0.87 -0.66
CA HIS A 98 -0.58 -1.53 0.33
C HIS A 98 -1.44 -2.01 1.50
N GLY A 99 -1.32 -3.29 1.85
CA GLY A 99 -2.01 -3.87 3.01
C GLY A 99 -1.01 -4.24 4.09
N SER A 100 -1.41 -4.08 5.35
CA SER A 100 -0.58 -4.41 6.50
C SER A 100 -1.47 -4.77 7.69
N ARG A 101 -0.89 -5.40 8.71
CA ARG A 101 -1.61 -5.72 9.95
C ARG A 101 -2.05 -4.43 10.64
N LEU A 102 -3.21 -4.46 11.30
CA LEU A 102 -3.72 -3.32 12.07
C LEU A 102 -2.67 -2.76 13.05
N THR A 103 -1.91 -3.65 13.71
CA THR A 103 -0.85 -3.30 14.67
C THR A 103 0.26 -2.43 14.07
N ASN A 104 0.44 -2.46 12.76
CA ASN A 104 1.53 -1.79 12.08
C ASN A 104 1.20 -0.34 11.70
N PHE A 105 -0.10 0.02 11.65
CA PHE A 105 -0.53 1.33 11.16
C PHE A 105 -0.04 2.49 12.01
N VAL A 106 0.12 2.33 13.33
CA VAL A 106 0.70 3.37 14.18
C VAL A 106 2.14 3.69 13.75
N GLY A 107 2.94 2.67 13.45
CA GLY A 107 4.29 2.83 12.91
C GLY A 107 4.29 3.45 11.51
N ILE A 108 3.40 3.00 10.63
CA ILE A 108 3.31 3.49 9.25
C ILE A 108 2.90 4.97 9.20
N LEU A 109 1.86 5.35 9.95
CA LEU A 109 1.35 6.72 10.00
C LEU A 109 2.37 7.67 10.64
N SER A 110 3.12 7.21 11.65
CA SER A 110 4.13 8.06 12.30
C SER A 110 5.43 8.18 11.51
N GLN A 111 5.91 7.09 10.90
CA GLN A 111 7.28 7.04 10.38
C GLN A 111 7.40 6.85 8.87
N GLY A 112 6.44 6.20 8.21
CA GLY A 112 6.68 5.76 6.84
C GLY A 112 6.21 4.36 6.60
N LEU A 113 5.87 4.09 5.34
CA LEU A 113 6.29 2.82 4.78
C LEU A 113 7.83 2.80 4.74
N ARG A 114 8.41 1.78 5.35
CA ARG A 114 9.87 1.66 5.54
C ARG A 114 10.38 0.45 4.79
N ILE A 115 11.60 0.57 4.28
CA ILE A 115 12.33 -0.55 3.71
C ILE A 115 12.90 -1.35 4.88
N ALA A 116 12.79 -2.67 4.80
CA ALA A 116 13.36 -3.56 5.80
C ALA A 116 14.85 -3.25 6.03
N PRO A 117 15.33 -3.23 7.28
CA PRO A 117 16.70 -2.88 7.58
C PRO A 117 17.69 -3.93 7.03
N PRO A 118 18.97 -3.59 6.80
CA PRO A 118 19.97 -4.49 6.22
C PRO A 118 20.12 -5.83 6.97
N GLU A 119 19.88 -5.84 8.28
CA GLU A 119 20.00 -6.98 9.17
C GLU A 119 18.81 -7.94 9.08
N ALA A 120 17.66 -7.51 8.54
CA ALA A 120 16.51 -8.37 8.36
C ALA A 120 16.84 -9.51 7.37
N PRO A 121 16.33 -10.75 7.58
CA PRO A 121 16.52 -11.83 6.62
C PRO A 121 16.03 -11.44 5.22
N THR A 122 16.74 -11.85 4.18
CA THR A 122 16.33 -11.61 2.79
C THR A 122 15.24 -12.59 2.32
N THR A 123 15.04 -13.67 3.07
CA THR A 123 14.03 -14.69 2.81
C THR A 123 12.63 -14.11 2.98
N GLY A 124 11.80 -14.22 1.94
CA GLY A 124 10.42 -13.71 1.92
C GLY A 124 10.20 -12.46 1.05
N TYR A 125 11.27 -11.84 0.55
CA TYR A 125 11.16 -10.70 -0.38
C TYR A 125 11.46 -11.12 -1.81
N MET A 126 10.41 -11.33 -2.63
CA MET A 126 10.53 -11.85 -4.00
C MET A 126 11.45 -11.00 -4.89
N PHE A 127 11.51 -9.69 -4.65
CA PHE A 127 12.33 -8.72 -5.40
C PHE A 127 13.28 -7.93 -4.51
N GLY A 128 13.68 -8.53 -3.38
CA GLY A 128 14.54 -7.91 -2.37
C GLY A 128 13.86 -6.83 -1.53
N LYS A 129 14.64 -6.15 -0.69
CA LYS A 129 14.11 -5.22 0.32
C LYS A 129 13.66 -3.92 -0.32
N GLY A 130 12.35 -3.72 -0.37
CA GLY A 130 11.72 -2.52 -0.90
C GLY A 130 10.32 -2.35 -0.32
N ILE A 131 9.62 -1.30 -0.75
CA ILE A 131 8.23 -1.09 -0.38
C ILE A 131 7.35 -1.70 -1.48
N TYR A 132 6.55 -2.69 -1.10
CA TYR A 132 5.72 -3.47 -2.02
C TYR A 132 4.32 -2.91 -2.11
N PHE A 133 3.82 -2.82 -3.34
CA PHE A 133 2.47 -2.41 -3.67
C PHE A 133 1.86 -3.39 -4.70
N ALA A 134 0.54 -3.41 -4.78
CA ALA A 134 -0.20 -4.12 -5.82
C ALA A 134 -1.22 -3.20 -6.49
N ASP A 135 -1.53 -3.51 -7.74
CA ASP A 135 -2.66 -2.88 -8.46
C ASP A 135 -3.99 -3.61 -8.22
N MET A 136 -3.94 -4.81 -7.63
CA MET A 136 -5.10 -5.61 -7.24
C MET A 136 -5.37 -5.49 -5.74
N VAL A 137 -6.54 -4.97 -5.35
CA VAL A 137 -6.86 -4.73 -3.94
C VAL A 137 -6.77 -6.01 -3.10
N SER A 138 -7.30 -7.14 -3.61
CA SER A 138 -7.39 -8.36 -2.81
C SER A 138 -6.03 -9.06 -2.63
N LYS A 139 -5.02 -8.70 -3.43
CA LYS A 139 -3.64 -9.12 -3.20
C LYS A 139 -3.05 -8.40 -1.99
N SER A 140 -3.17 -7.08 -1.94
CA SER A 140 -2.73 -6.29 -0.79
C SER A 140 -3.54 -6.61 0.48
N ALA A 141 -4.84 -6.84 0.35
CA ALA A 141 -5.73 -7.13 1.48
C ALA A 141 -5.37 -8.41 2.26
N GLN A 142 -4.73 -9.41 1.64
CA GLN A 142 -4.25 -10.60 2.35
C GLN A 142 -3.24 -10.27 3.45
N TYR A 143 -2.50 -9.18 3.29
CA TYR A 143 -1.52 -8.71 4.27
C TYR A 143 -2.14 -7.99 5.47
N CYS A 144 -3.47 -7.79 5.49
CA CYS A 144 -4.18 -7.28 6.66
C CYS A 144 -4.34 -8.33 7.78
N PHE A 145 -4.28 -9.63 7.44
CA PHE A 145 -4.45 -10.75 8.39
C PHE A 145 -5.72 -10.66 9.26
N THR A 146 -6.82 -10.15 8.69
CA THR A 146 -8.15 -10.19 9.31
C THR A 146 -8.68 -11.62 9.39
N ASN A 147 -9.74 -11.84 10.16
CA ASN A 147 -10.42 -13.13 10.26
C ASN A 147 -11.91 -12.95 10.59
N ARG A 148 -12.68 -14.05 10.66
CA ARG A 148 -14.12 -14.01 10.93
C ARG A 148 -14.48 -13.30 12.25
N ASN A 149 -13.63 -13.38 13.27
CA ASN A 149 -13.85 -12.76 14.58
C ASN A 149 -13.41 -11.29 14.61
N ASN A 150 -12.44 -10.91 13.78
CA ASN A 150 -12.00 -9.54 13.59
C ASN A 150 -11.92 -9.20 12.08
N PRO A 151 -13.07 -8.91 11.44
CA PRO A 151 -13.17 -8.78 9.99
C PRO A 151 -12.84 -7.37 9.49
N VAL A 152 -12.48 -6.43 10.35
CA VAL A 152 -12.17 -5.05 9.94
C VAL A 152 -10.67 -4.88 9.84
N GLY A 153 -10.22 -4.39 8.69
CA GLY A 153 -8.83 -4.07 8.40
C GLY A 153 -8.67 -2.65 7.90
N PHE A 154 -7.42 -2.22 7.75
CA PHE A 154 -7.06 -0.97 7.09
C PHE A 154 -6.12 -1.26 5.93
N MET A 155 -6.24 -0.46 4.89
CA MET A 155 -5.41 -0.51 3.69
C MET A 155 -4.98 0.90 3.31
N LEU A 156 -3.85 1.02 2.63
CA LEU A 156 -3.33 2.29 2.11
C LEU A 156 -3.48 2.33 0.60
N LEU A 157 -3.84 3.50 0.09
CA LEU A 157 -3.55 3.92 -1.27
C LEU A 157 -2.49 5.00 -1.22
N SER A 158 -1.42 4.78 -1.97
CA SER A 158 -0.26 5.69 -2.01
C SER A 158 0.01 6.12 -3.43
N GLU A 159 0.38 7.39 -3.63
CA GLU A 159 0.95 7.84 -4.89
C GLU A 159 2.41 7.39 -4.93
N VAL A 160 2.72 6.54 -5.91
CA VAL A 160 4.04 5.93 -6.06
C VAL A 160 4.68 6.44 -7.34
N ALA A 161 5.84 7.10 -7.21
CA ALA A 161 6.64 7.58 -8.33
C ALA A 161 7.49 6.44 -8.90
N LEU A 162 6.93 5.66 -9.83
CA LEU A 162 7.57 4.45 -10.36
C LEU A 162 8.70 4.74 -11.34
N GLY A 163 8.63 5.84 -12.10
CA GLY A 163 9.63 6.15 -13.11
C GLY A 163 9.76 5.05 -14.18
N ASN A 164 10.98 4.89 -14.69
CA ASN A 164 11.34 3.75 -15.53
C ASN A 164 11.34 2.45 -14.73
N ILE A 165 10.42 1.55 -15.08
CA ILE A 165 10.21 0.25 -14.42
C ILE A 165 11.20 -0.80 -14.94
N TYR A 166 11.76 -1.61 -14.05
CA TYR A 166 12.42 -2.87 -14.37
C TYR A 166 11.42 -4.03 -14.26
N GLU A 167 11.10 -4.68 -15.37
CA GLU A 167 10.07 -5.72 -15.39
C GLU A 167 10.68 -7.11 -15.22
N LEU A 168 10.07 -7.92 -14.36
CA LEU A 168 10.49 -9.29 -14.06
C LEU A 168 9.30 -10.25 -14.06
N LYS A 169 9.56 -11.48 -14.49
CA LYS A 169 8.55 -12.56 -14.52
C LYS A 169 8.69 -13.56 -13.37
N ASN A 170 9.89 -13.64 -12.79
CA ASN A 170 10.27 -14.60 -11.77
C ASN A 170 10.90 -13.86 -10.60
N ALA A 171 10.92 -14.50 -9.44
CA ALA A 171 11.61 -13.96 -8.27
C ALA A 171 13.08 -13.66 -8.57
N GLN A 172 13.54 -12.46 -8.20
CA GLN A 172 14.94 -12.08 -8.32
C GLN A 172 15.28 -11.09 -7.21
N TYR A 173 16.05 -11.56 -6.23
CA TYR A 173 16.54 -10.69 -5.17
C TYR A 173 17.40 -9.57 -5.74
N MET A 174 17.12 -8.33 -5.32
CA MET A 174 17.93 -7.16 -5.62
C MET A 174 17.80 -6.10 -4.53
N ASP A 175 18.88 -5.37 -4.24
CA ASP A 175 18.84 -4.25 -3.30
C ASP A 175 18.38 -2.95 -3.98
N LYS A 176 18.53 -2.86 -5.30
CA LYS A 176 18.09 -1.74 -6.14
C LYS A 176 17.96 -2.19 -7.60
N PRO A 177 17.14 -1.52 -8.41
CA PRO A 177 16.97 -1.90 -9.81
C PRO A 177 18.22 -1.52 -10.63
N PRO A 178 18.39 -2.08 -11.85
CA PRO A 178 19.51 -1.78 -12.73
C PRO A 178 19.62 -0.28 -13.07
N ARG A 179 20.82 0.16 -13.49
CA ARG A 179 21.06 1.57 -13.86
C ARG A 179 20.01 2.07 -14.86
N GLY A 180 19.42 3.23 -14.55
CA GLY A 180 18.39 3.88 -15.38
C GLY A 180 16.95 3.42 -15.09
N LYS A 181 16.77 2.47 -14.17
CA LYS A 181 15.48 2.05 -13.63
C LYS A 181 15.31 2.60 -12.21
N HIS A 182 14.08 2.82 -11.79
CA HIS A 182 13.73 3.45 -10.51
C HIS A 182 12.81 2.60 -9.64
N SER A 183 12.15 1.60 -10.24
CA SER A 183 11.28 0.66 -9.55
C SER A 183 11.34 -0.70 -10.25
N THR A 184 10.84 -1.73 -9.58
CA THR A 184 10.68 -3.08 -10.14
C THR A 184 9.18 -3.37 -10.26
N LYS A 185 8.78 -4.02 -11.36
CA LYS A 185 7.44 -4.57 -11.53
C LYS A 185 7.54 -6.09 -11.73
N GLY A 186 7.00 -6.83 -10.78
CA GLY A 186 6.69 -8.24 -10.98
C GLY A 186 5.49 -8.34 -11.91
N LEU A 187 5.63 -8.99 -13.05
CA LEU A 187 4.61 -9.10 -14.07
C LEU A 187 3.65 -10.24 -13.74
N GLY A 188 2.41 -9.95 -13.37
CA GLY A 188 1.39 -10.95 -13.08
C GLY A 188 0.74 -11.55 -14.32
N MET A 189 0.23 -12.78 -14.20
CA MET A 189 -0.60 -13.43 -15.22
C MET A 189 -1.98 -12.77 -15.38
N THR A 190 -2.48 -12.08 -14.36
CA THR A 190 -3.73 -11.30 -14.38
C THR A 190 -3.43 -9.85 -14.01
N VAL A 191 -4.01 -8.90 -14.76
CA VAL A 191 -3.82 -7.46 -14.60
C VAL A 191 -5.16 -6.72 -14.65
N PRO A 192 -5.27 -5.51 -14.08
CA PRO A 192 -6.43 -4.65 -14.32
C PRO A 192 -6.51 -4.21 -15.79
N GLU A 193 -7.70 -4.24 -16.39
CA GLU A 193 -7.95 -3.79 -17.77
C GLU A 193 -7.52 -2.32 -17.99
N GLU A 194 -6.65 -2.09 -18.96
CA GLU A 194 -6.00 -0.77 -19.18
C GLU A 194 -6.98 0.28 -19.71
N SER A 195 -8.00 -0.13 -20.47
CA SER A 195 -9.02 0.80 -20.98
C SER A 195 -9.85 1.48 -19.89
N ASP A 196 -9.89 0.87 -18.71
CA ASP A 196 -10.69 1.34 -17.57
C ASP A 196 -9.86 2.16 -16.56
N TYR A 197 -8.59 2.44 -16.87
CA TYR A 197 -7.71 3.21 -15.99
C TYR A 197 -8.21 4.64 -15.87
N ALA A 198 -8.29 5.13 -14.63
CA ALA A 198 -8.63 6.51 -14.35
C ALA A 198 -7.37 7.39 -14.17
N LYS A 199 -7.59 8.69 -14.22
CA LYS A 199 -6.60 9.72 -13.89
C LYS A 199 -7.03 10.43 -12.62
N TRP A 200 -6.11 10.59 -11.68
CA TRP A 200 -6.33 11.24 -10.40
C TRP A 200 -5.33 12.39 -10.22
N ARG A 201 -5.82 13.57 -9.80
CA ARG A 201 -5.03 14.78 -9.54
C ARG A 201 -3.96 15.05 -10.62
N GLY A 202 -4.41 15.09 -11.87
CA GLY A 202 -3.57 15.25 -13.06
C GLY A 202 -3.23 13.91 -13.69
N GLU A 203 -1.94 13.56 -13.75
CA GLU A 203 -1.48 12.41 -14.54
C GLU A 203 -1.39 11.09 -13.75
N VAL A 204 -1.69 11.08 -12.44
CA VAL A 204 -1.56 9.87 -11.62
C VAL A 204 -2.53 8.81 -12.13
N VAL A 205 -2.00 7.66 -12.51
CA VAL A 205 -2.78 6.54 -13.03
C VAL A 205 -3.39 5.77 -11.88
N VAL A 206 -4.69 5.47 -11.98
CA VAL A 206 -5.40 4.59 -11.05
C VAL A 206 -5.84 3.36 -11.84
N PRO A 207 -5.24 2.18 -11.61
CA PRO A 207 -5.52 0.98 -12.41
C PRO A 207 -6.80 0.28 -11.93
N CYS A 208 -7.93 0.98 -12.00
CA CYS A 208 -9.26 0.55 -11.52
C CYS A 208 -10.06 -0.25 -12.55
N GLY A 209 -9.39 -1.05 -13.38
CA GLY A 209 -10.01 -1.94 -14.36
C GLY A 209 -10.32 -3.31 -13.78
N LYS A 210 -11.31 -4.00 -14.35
CA LYS A 210 -11.60 -5.39 -13.96
C LYS A 210 -10.41 -6.32 -14.25
N PRO A 211 -10.26 -7.45 -13.54
CA PRO A 211 -9.14 -8.36 -13.76
C PRO A 211 -9.27 -9.06 -15.11
N VAL A 212 -8.23 -9.00 -15.93
CA VAL A 212 -8.13 -9.67 -17.23
C VAL A 212 -6.81 -10.43 -17.36
N PRO A 213 -6.76 -11.50 -18.18
CA PRO A 213 -5.51 -12.19 -18.47
C PRO A 213 -4.48 -11.22 -19.09
N SER A 214 -3.26 -11.24 -18.58
CA SER A 214 -2.15 -10.49 -19.13
C SER A 214 -1.65 -11.11 -20.44
N LYS A 215 -0.86 -10.35 -21.20
CA LYS A 215 -0.12 -10.87 -22.37
C LYS A 215 1.17 -11.61 -21.97
N VAL A 216 1.48 -11.70 -20.68
CA VAL A 216 2.74 -12.24 -20.16
C VAL A 216 2.65 -13.77 -20.08
N LYS A 217 3.53 -14.45 -20.80
CA LYS A 217 3.70 -15.92 -20.71
C LYS A 217 4.83 -16.28 -19.76
N GLY A 218 4.62 -17.36 -18.99
CA GLY A 218 5.63 -17.98 -18.12
C GLY A 218 6.02 -17.11 -16.92
N SER A 219 5.06 -16.39 -16.33
CA SER A 219 5.29 -15.70 -15.06
C SER A 219 4.97 -16.60 -13.88
N GLU A 220 5.76 -16.49 -12.82
CA GLU A 220 5.51 -17.13 -11.52
C GLU A 220 4.45 -16.37 -10.69
N LEU A 221 4.09 -15.15 -11.09
CA LEU A 221 3.18 -14.29 -10.36
C LEU A 221 1.76 -14.36 -10.91
N LEU A 222 0.78 -14.55 -10.03
CA LEU A 222 -0.64 -14.48 -10.41
C LEU A 222 -1.08 -13.05 -10.77
N TYR A 223 -0.55 -12.05 -10.07
CA TYR A 223 -0.91 -10.63 -10.18
C TYR A 223 0.34 -9.75 -10.06
N ASN A 224 0.27 -8.52 -10.58
CA ASN A 224 1.41 -7.61 -10.54
C ASN A 224 1.87 -7.30 -9.11
N GLU A 225 3.15 -6.92 -8.99
CA GLU A 225 3.72 -6.24 -7.82
C GLU A 225 4.54 -5.06 -8.30
N TYR A 226 4.54 -3.99 -7.52
CA TYR A 226 5.35 -2.81 -7.75
C TYR A 226 6.21 -2.56 -6.53
N ILE A 227 7.51 -2.42 -6.75
CA ILE A 227 8.50 -2.30 -5.67
C ILE A 227 9.33 -1.05 -5.91
N VAL A 228 9.38 -0.20 -4.90
CA VAL A 228 10.31 0.94 -4.85
C VAL A 228 11.35 0.72 -3.76
N TYR A 229 12.57 1.21 -4.02
CA TYR A 229 13.74 0.99 -3.19
C TYR A 229 14.24 2.29 -2.53
N ASP A 230 13.43 3.35 -2.64
CA ASP A 230 13.59 4.61 -1.94
C ASP A 230 12.23 5.01 -1.36
N ALA A 231 12.17 5.18 -0.03
CA ALA A 231 10.94 5.58 0.66
C ALA A 231 10.43 6.95 0.21
N ALA A 232 11.31 7.83 -0.30
CA ALA A 232 10.91 9.12 -0.86
C ALA A 232 10.14 8.99 -2.18
N GLN A 233 10.05 7.79 -2.80
CA GLN A 233 9.20 7.56 -3.98
C GLN A 233 7.72 7.36 -3.63
N VAL A 234 7.34 7.45 -2.36
CA VAL A 234 5.99 7.16 -1.88
C VAL A 234 5.43 8.36 -1.14
N LYS A 235 4.19 8.72 -1.45
CA LYS A 235 3.36 9.56 -0.59
C LYS A 235 2.07 8.83 -0.25
N LEU A 236 1.73 8.74 1.04
CA LEU A 236 0.45 8.20 1.47
C LEU A 236 -0.65 9.20 1.08
N GLN A 237 -1.74 8.69 0.49
CA GLN A 237 -2.85 9.53 0.04
C GLN A 237 -4.13 9.18 0.79
N PHE A 238 -4.48 7.90 0.87
CA PHE A 238 -5.70 7.45 1.54
C PHE A 238 -5.44 6.31 2.51
N LEU A 239 -6.10 6.39 3.67
CA LEU A 239 -6.32 5.28 4.58
C LEU A 239 -7.74 4.77 4.37
N VAL A 240 -7.90 3.51 4.03
CA VAL A 240 -9.20 2.91 3.73
C VAL A 240 -9.52 1.89 4.81
N LYS A 241 -10.59 2.13 5.57
CA LYS A 241 -11.14 1.17 6.53
C LYS A 241 -12.03 0.21 5.75
N VAL A 242 -11.69 -1.07 5.77
CA VAL A 242 -12.37 -2.10 4.97
C VAL A 242 -12.92 -3.20 5.85
N LYS A 243 -14.08 -3.73 5.48
CA LYS A 243 -14.67 -4.93 6.10
C LYS A 243 -14.52 -6.11 5.16
N PHE A 244 -13.94 -7.18 5.69
CA PHE A 244 -13.84 -8.48 5.03
C PHE A 244 -15.11 -9.28 5.30
N GLN A 245 -15.91 -9.49 4.28
CA GLN A 245 -17.10 -10.32 4.35
C GLN A 245 -16.72 -11.76 4.02
N TYR A 246 -16.31 -12.53 5.03
CA TYR A 246 -15.97 -13.94 4.88
C TYR A 246 -17.20 -14.76 4.50
N LYS A 247 -17.05 -15.63 3.49
CA LYS A 247 -18.06 -16.64 3.18
C LYS A 247 -18.24 -17.57 4.39
N ARG A 248 -19.48 -18.01 4.60
CA ARG A 248 -19.84 -18.96 5.67
C ARG A 248 -19.14 -20.29 5.47
#